data_AF-A0AAP9Q8Y4-F1
#
_entry.id   AF-A0AAP9Q8Y4-F1
#
_cell.length_a   1.000
_cell.length_b   1.000
_cell.length_c   1.000
_cell.angle_alpha   90.00
_cell.angle_beta   90.00
_cell.angle_gamma   90.00
#
_symmetry.space_group_name_H-M   'P 1'
#
loop_
_entity.id
_entity.type
_entity.pdbx_description
1 polymer ?
#
loop_
_entity_poly.entity_id
_entity_poly.type
_entity_poly.pdbx_seq_one_letter_code
_entity_poly.pdbx_strand_id
1 'polypeptide(L)'
;MYRVLNQIECEGVTDVWRLVAMHLLAISRGHIFNDGNKRTALFIPLLFLKRNGIALSANPDFVAMTVEAAAGQLKLEQIAHRLRH
;
A
#
# COMPACT_ATOMS: atom_id res chain seq x y z
N MET A 1 -1.24 11.90 -7.13
CA MET A 1 -2.33 11.60 -6.17
C MET A 1 -3.67 11.29 -6.87
N TYR A 2 -4.03 11.99 -7.95
CA TYR A 2 -5.31 11.79 -8.68
C TYR A 2 -5.50 10.42 -9.36
N ARG A 3 -4.44 9.70 -9.77
CA ARG A 3 -4.58 8.38 -10.43
C ARG A 3 -5.15 7.29 -9.52
N VAL A 4 -4.87 7.32 -8.22
CA VAL A 4 -5.33 6.27 -7.30
C VAL A 4 -6.81 6.46 -6.99
N LEU A 5 -7.27 7.71 -6.81
CA LEU A 5 -8.68 8.02 -6.57
C LEU A 5 -9.57 7.72 -7.79
N ASN A 6 -9.11 8.04 -9.00
CA ASN A 6 -9.87 7.79 -10.23
C ASN A 6 -10.09 6.30 -10.52
N GLN A 7 -9.27 5.41 -9.95
CA GLN A 7 -9.41 3.96 -10.11
C GLN A 7 -10.38 3.35 -9.08
N ILE A 8 -10.62 4.05 -7.96
CA ILE A 8 -11.58 3.62 -6.92
C ILE A 8 -13.02 3.75 -7.40
N GLU A 9 -13.33 4.81 -8.17
CA GLU A 9 -14.70 5.10 -8.62
C GLU A 9 -15.14 4.28 -9.85
N CYS A 10 -14.22 3.72 -10.66
CA CYS A 10 -14.58 3.04 -11.90
C CYS A 10 -14.67 1.50 -11.83
N GLU A 11 -14.14 0.83 -10.79
CA GLU A 11 -13.99 -0.64 -10.81
C GLU A 11 -14.78 -1.42 -9.75
N GLY A 12 -15.50 -0.76 -8.82
CA GLY A 12 -16.25 -1.49 -7.78
C GLY A 12 -15.32 -2.35 -6.92
N VAL A 13 -14.26 -1.74 -6.38
CA VAL A 13 -13.19 -2.45 -5.67
C VAL A 13 -13.71 -3.02 -4.34
N THR A 14 -14.16 -4.28 -4.38
CA THR A 14 -14.53 -5.09 -3.21
C THR A 14 -13.31 -5.64 -2.45
N ASP A 15 -12.10 -5.55 -3.05
CA ASP A 15 -10.87 -6.04 -2.45
C ASP A 15 -10.06 -4.91 -1.80
N VAL A 16 -10.35 -4.67 -0.52
CA VAL A 16 -9.65 -3.70 0.33
C VAL A 16 -8.12 -3.88 0.28
N TRP A 17 -7.63 -5.12 0.12
CA TRP A 17 -6.20 -5.42 0.10
C TRP A 17 -5.52 -4.91 -1.16
N ARG A 18 -6.22 -4.94 -2.29
CA ARG A 18 -5.76 -4.38 -3.57
C ARG A 18 -5.62 -2.86 -3.48
N LEU A 19 -6.58 -2.18 -2.83
CA LEU A 19 -6.51 -0.73 -2.58
C LEU A 19 -5.29 -0.34 -1.77
N VAL A 20 -5.06 -1.07 -0.68
CA VAL A 20 -3.92 -0.87 0.24
C VAL A 20 -2.61 -1.09 -0.51
N ALA A 21 -2.52 -2.16 -1.32
CA ALA A 21 -1.36 -2.44 -2.15
C ALA A 21 -1.08 -1.35 -3.21
N MET A 22 -2.12 -0.79 -3.82
CA MET A 22 -1.97 0.32 -4.78
C MET A 22 -1.40 1.57 -4.12
N HIS A 23 -1.90 1.93 -2.92
CA HIS A 23 -1.38 3.07 -2.17
C HIS A 23 0.09 2.86 -1.79
N LEU A 24 0.44 1.66 -1.31
CA LEU A 24 1.81 1.30 -0.96
C LEU A 24 2.74 1.46 -2.17
N LEU A 25 2.37 0.91 -3.32
CA LEU A 25 3.20 0.97 -4.54
C LEU A 25 3.35 2.40 -5.06
N ALA A 26 2.26 3.16 -5.09
CA ALA A 26 2.26 4.54 -5.60
C ALA A 26 3.12 5.47 -4.74
N ILE A 27 3.04 5.34 -3.41
CA ILE A 27 3.83 6.18 -2.49
C ILE A 27 5.29 5.73 -2.48
N SER A 28 5.55 4.42 -2.51
CA SER A 28 6.91 3.88 -2.50
C SER A 28 7.72 4.30 -3.73
N ARG A 29 7.08 4.42 -4.89
CA ARG A 29 7.74 4.71 -6.18
C ARG A 29 7.58 6.16 -6.65
N GLY A 30 6.65 6.92 -6.06
CA GLY A 30 6.28 8.24 -6.56
C GLY A 30 7.25 9.37 -6.24
N HIS A 31 8.32 9.11 -5.46
CA HIS A 31 9.25 10.15 -4.96
C HIS A 31 8.54 11.41 -4.45
N ILE A 32 7.41 11.21 -3.76
CA ILE A 32 6.45 12.28 -3.42
C ILE A 32 7.04 13.24 -2.37
N PHE A 33 7.92 12.73 -1.52
CA PHE A 33 8.59 13.48 -0.46
C PHE A 33 10.11 13.49 -0.68
N ASN A 34 10.78 14.53 -0.18
CA ASN A 34 12.25 14.66 -0.24
C ASN A 34 12.96 13.54 0.54
N ASP A 35 12.36 13.08 1.65
CA ASP A 35 12.71 11.85 2.36
C ASP A 35 11.43 11.27 3.01
N GLY A 36 11.47 10.00 3.42
CA GLY A 36 10.40 9.37 4.19
C GLY A 36 9.36 8.61 3.36
N ASN A 37 9.50 8.56 2.03
CA ASN A 37 8.57 7.86 1.12
C ASN A 37 8.24 6.43 1.59
N LYS A 38 9.24 5.67 2.03
CA LYS A 38 9.06 4.29 2.54
C LYS A 38 8.26 4.24 3.85
N ARG A 39 8.52 5.16 4.79
CA ARG A 39 7.76 5.25 6.05
C ARG A 39 6.30 5.62 5.76
N THR A 40 6.08 6.61 4.90
CA THR A 40 4.73 7.04 4.51
C THR A 40 3.98 5.95 3.74
N ALA A 41 4.66 5.21 2.87
CA ALA A 41 4.09 4.10 2.11
C ALA A 41 3.67 2.93 2.99
N LEU A 42 4.32 2.73 4.14
CA LEU A 42 3.93 1.73 5.12
C LEU A 42 2.76 2.20 5.99
N PHE A 43 2.81 3.43 6.51
CA PHE A 43 1.83 3.88 7.50
C PHE A 43 0.48 4.31 6.92
N ILE A 44 0.43 4.90 5.72
CA ILE A 44 -0.84 5.34 5.13
C ILE A 44 -1.81 4.17 4.85
N PRO A 45 -1.36 3.06 4.21
CA PRO A 45 -2.25 1.92 3.95
C PRO A 45 -2.70 1.22 5.24
N LEU A 46 -1.82 1.11 6.24
CA LEU A 46 -2.17 0.57 7.56
C LEU A 46 -3.20 1.45 8.30
N LEU A 47 -3.05 2.77 8.23
CA LEU A 47 -4.00 3.71 8.80
C LEU A 47 -5.37 3.63 8.11
N PHE A 48 -5.39 3.45 6.79
CA PHE A 48 -6.62 3.25 6.02
C PHE A 48 -7.37 2.00 6.49
N LEU A 49 -6.67 0.86 6.62
CA LEU A 49 -7.25 -0.38 7.15
C LEU A 49 -7.82 -0.19 8.56
N LYS A 50 -7.04 0.44 9.45
CA LYS A 50 -7.47 0.71 10.83
C LYS A 50 -8.74 1.57 10.89
N ARG A 51 -8.86 2.58 10.02
CA ARG A 51 -10.08 3.41 9.93
C ARG A 51 -11.30 2.64 9.41
N ASN A 52 -11.10 1.56 8.67
CA ASN A 52 -12.15 0.65 8.19
C ASN A 52 -12.38 -0.55 9.14
N GLY A 53 -11.86 -0.50 10.37
CA GLY A 53 -12.06 -1.55 11.38
C GLY A 53 -11.17 -2.79 11.21
N ILE A 54 -10.22 -2.77 10.27
CA ILE A 54 -9.28 -3.87 10.02
C ILE A 54 -7.96 -3.53 10.68
N ALA A 55 -7.65 -4.21 11.79
CA ALA A 55 -6.38 -4.07 12.49
C ALA A 55 -5.39 -5.15 12.02
N LEU A 56 -4.27 -4.71 11.44
CA LEU A 56 -3.11 -5.57 11.21
C LEU A 56 -2.18 -5.46 12.41
N SER A 57 -1.72 -6.59 12.93
CA SER A 57 -0.61 -6.63 13.89
C SER A 57 0.66 -6.12 13.22
N ALA A 58 1.52 -5.44 13.98
CA ALA A 58 2.83 -5.06 13.48
C ALA A 58 3.60 -6.31 13.02
N ASN A 59 3.97 -6.36 11.74
CA ASN A 59 4.74 -7.44 11.16
C ASN A 59 6.03 -6.86 10.55
N PRO A 60 7.23 -7.31 10.96
CA PRO A 60 8.49 -6.88 10.34
C PRO A 60 8.55 -7.16 8.83
N ASP A 61 7.80 -8.14 8.32
CA ASP A 61 7.71 -8.44 6.89
C ASP A 61 7.13 -7.27 6.08
N PHE A 62 6.29 -6.43 6.70
CA PHE A 62 5.76 -5.24 6.02
C PHE A 62 6.86 -4.22 5.71
N VAL A 63 7.90 -4.15 6.54
CA VAL A 63 9.06 -3.28 6.29
C VAL A 63 9.84 -3.81 5.08
N ALA A 64 10.16 -5.10 5.06
CA ALA A 64 10.86 -5.74 3.94
C ALA A 64 10.06 -5.60 2.64
N MET A 65 8.75 -5.87 2.69
CA MET A 65 7.84 -5.72 1.54
C MET A 65 7.83 -4.28 1.00
N THR A 66 7.84 -3.27 1.88
CA THR A 66 7.86 -1.86 1.45
C THR A 66 9.18 -1.50 0.75
N VAL A 67 10.30 -2.08 1.19
CA VAL A 67 11.60 -1.91 0.54
C VAL A 67 11.61 -2.59 -0.84
N GLU A 68 11.15 -3.84 -0.93
CA GLU A 68 11.06 -4.57 -2.20
C GLU A 68 10.11 -3.87 -3.21
N ALA A 69 8.98 -3.33 -2.73
CA ALA A 69 8.05 -2.56 -3.55
C ALA A 69 8.68 -1.26 -4.08
N ALA A 70 9.44 -0.55 -3.24
CA ALA A 70 10.18 0.64 -3.65
C ALA A 70 11.30 0.32 -4.68
N ALA A 71 11.93 -0.84 -4.55
CA ALA A 71 12.91 -1.35 -5.51
C ALA A 71 12.27 -1.85 -6.83
N GLY A 72 10.94 -1.88 -6.92
CA GLY A 72 10.23 -2.38 -8.10
C GLY A 72 10.24 -3.90 -8.24
N GLN A 73 10.58 -4.63 -7.17
CA GLN A 73 10.70 -6.09 -7.17
C GLN A 73 9.37 -6.80 -6.93
N LEU A 74 8.35 -6.08 -6.45
CA LEU A 74 7.01 -6.61 -6.21
C LEU A 74 5.98 -6.01 -7.16
N LYS A 75 5.10 -6.88 -7.66
CA LYS A 75 3.87 -6.51 -8.38
C LYS A 75 2.71 -6.31 -7.40
N LEU A 76 1.70 -5.58 -7.85
CA LEU A 76 0.51 -5.26 -7.06
C LEU A 76 -0.13 -6.48 -6.37
N GLU A 77 -0.34 -7.57 -7.12
CA GLU A 77 -0.97 -8.79 -6.59
C GLU A 77 -0.14 -9.45 -5.48
N GLN A 78 1.19 -9.40 -5.58
CA GLN A 78 2.09 -9.98 -4.58
C GLN A 78 2.00 -9.20 -3.26
N ILE A 79 1.91 -7.87 -3.35
CA ILE A 79 1.73 -6.99 -2.19
C ILE A 79 0.36 -7.24 -1.56
N ALA A 80 -0.71 -7.30 -2.36
CA ALA A 80 -2.06 -7.56 -1.87
C ALA A 80 -2.17 -8.92 -1.16
N HIS A 81 -1.55 -9.96 -1.72
CA HIS A 81 -1.54 -11.29 -1.11
C HIS A 81 -0.81 -11.30 0.25
N ARG A 82 0.37 -10.69 0.34
CA ARG A 82 1.13 -10.59 1.60
C ARG A 82 0.51 -9.67 2.65
N LEU A 83 -0.40 -8.77 2.28
CA LEU A 83 -1.14 -7.95 3.23
C LEU A 83 -2.34 -8.68 3.84
N ARG A 84 -2.87 -9.70 3.13
CA ARG A 84 -4.03 -10.50 3.54
C ARG A 84 -3.67 -11.58 4.57
N HIS A 85 -2.41 -12.03 4.58
CA HIS A 85 -1.89 -13.11 5.43
C HIS A 85 -0.83 -12.56 6.39
#